data_AF-A0A6P0Z7Z7-F1
#
_entry.id   AF-A0A6P0Z7Z7-F1
#
_cell.length_a   1.000
_cell.length_b   1.000
_cell.length_c   1.000
_cell.angle_alpha   90.00
_cell.angle_beta   90.00
_cell.angle_gamma   90.00
#
_symmetry.space_group_name_H-M   'P 1'
#
loop_
_entity.id
_entity.type
_entity.pdbx_description
1 polymer ?
#
loop_
_entity_poly.entity_id
_entity_poly.type
_entity_poly.pdbx_seq_one_letter_code
_entity_poly.pdbx_strand_id
1 'polypeptide(L)'
;MHNSLRQQRRNSQPAQLSISGLEKKIHQLISYERRKYRLNSLQFDSQLADIARGHSKDMAKRNFFAHHTPEGKTPADRGIAANYHCRKDYGNYYTKGISENIFKSHLYSCVTYYNGVPYYDWMTQDKLANLAVNGWMSSPGHRKNILTATYDQEGIGVAVALERNEVYITQNFC
;
A
#
# COMPACT_ATOMS: atom_id res chain seq x y z
N MET A 1 -33.15 3.72 23.72
CA MET A 1 -32.29 2.51 23.81
C MET A 1 -31.57 2.13 22.51
N HIS A 2 -31.73 2.85 21.37
CA HIS A 2 -31.09 2.51 20.09
C HIS A 2 -29.59 2.92 19.95
N ASN A 3 -28.99 3.60 20.94
CA ASN A 3 -27.67 4.23 20.79
C ASN A 3 -26.48 3.35 21.25
N SER A 4 -26.69 2.36 22.12
CA SER A 4 -25.57 1.65 22.76
C SER A 4 -24.91 0.60 21.85
N LEU A 5 -25.68 -0.10 21.00
CA LEU A 5 -25.15 -1.11 20.07
C LEU A 5 -24.29 -0.49 18.95
N ARG A 6 -24.64 0.72 18.47
CA ARG A 6 -23.85 1.48 17.48
C ARG A 6 -22.56 2.03 18.11
N GLN A 7 -22.61 2.47 19.36
CA GLN A 7 -21.43 2.93 20.10
C GLN A 7 -20.48 1.77 20.43
N GLN A 8 -21.00 0.59 20.79
CA GLN A 8 -20.19 -0.62 21.02
C GLN A 8 -19.44 -1.07 19.76
N ARG A 9 -20.06 -1.04 18.57
CA ARG A 9 -19.39 -1.37 17.29
C ARG A 9 -18.28 -0.40 16.88
N ARG A 10 -18.33 0.85 17.33
CA ARG A 10 -17.29 1.88 17.05
C ARG A 10 -16.06 1.76 17.97
N ASN A 11 -16.17 1.03 19.08
CA ASN A 11 -15.13 1.00 20.10
C ASN A 11 -14.24 -0.25 20.07
N SER A 12 -14.65 -1.30 19.36
CA SER A 12 -13.78 -2.45 19.06
C SER A 12 -12.78 -2.08 17.97
N GLN A 13 -11.47 -2.15 18.26
CA GLN A 13 -10.40 -2.15 17.24
C GLN A 13 -10.78 -3.10 16.09
N PRO A 14 -10.38 -2.81 14.85
CA PRO A 14 -10.81 -3.62 13.72
C PRO A 14 -10.21 -5.01 13.83
N ALA A 15 -10.97 -5.94 14.41
CA ALA A 15 -10.68 -7.37 14.49
C ALA A 15 -10.72 -8.06 13.10
N GLN A 16 -10.63 -7.29 12.01
CA GLN A 16 -11.08 -7.70 10.68
C GLN A 16 -10.25 -7.14 9.51
N LEU A 17 -9.16 -6.40 9.73
CA LEU A 17 -8.27 -6.06 8.61
C LEU A 17 -7.47 -7.30 8.19
N SER A 18 -7.94 -7.98 7.16
CA SER A 18 -7.14 -9.00 6.48
C SER A 18 -6.07 -8.31 5.64
N ILE A 19 -4.81 -8.43 6.06
CA ILE A 19 -3.66 -7.86 5.32
C ILE A 19 -3.61 -8.42 3.89
N SER A 20 -3.73 -9.74 3.74
CA SER A 20 -3.78 -10.38 2.42
C SER A 20 -5.04 -10.00 1.63
N GLY A 21 -6.16 -9.78 2.32
CA GLY A 21 -7.38 -9.25 1.72
C GLY A 21 -7.21 -7.84 1.15
N LEU A 22 -6.53 -6.96 1.88
CA LEU A 22 -6.21 -5.61 1.45
C LEU A 22 -5.23 -5.60 0.27
N GLU A 23 -4.14 -6.36 0.35
CA GLU A 23 -3.18 -6.54 -0.75
C GLU A 23 -3.88 -7.02 -2.03
N LYS A 24 -4.74 -8.04 -1.92
CA LYS A 24 -5.54 -8.56 -3.04
C LYS A 24 -6.52 -7.51 -3.60
N LYS A 25 -7.18 -6.72 -2.75
CA LYS A 25 -8.12 -5.69 -3.19
C LYS A 25 -7.40 -4.58 -3.96
N ILE A 26 -6.21 -4.18 -3.50
CA ILE A 26 -5.38 -3.19 -4.19
C ILE A 26 -4.97 -3.71 -5.57
N HIS A 27 -4.46 -4.94 -5.65
CA HIS A 27 -4.11 -5.59 -6.92
C HIS A 27 -5.27 -5.58 -7.93
N GLN A 28 -6.49 -5.92 -7.47
CA GLN A 28 -7.70 -5.92 -8.30
C GLN A 28 -8.06 -4.52 -8.82
N LEU A 29 -7.94 -3.50 -7.97
CA LEU A 29 -8.21 -2.11 -8.35
C LEU A 29 -7.15 -1.56 -9.31
N ILE A 30 -5.87 -1.88 -9.10
CA ILE A 30 -4.78 -1.53 -10.03
C ILE A 30 -5.01 -2.16 -11.40
N SER A 31 -5.37 -3.44 -11.43
CA SER A 31 -5.73 -4.14 -12.66
C SER A 31 -6.92 -3.48 -13.37
N TYR A 32 -7.92 -3.02 -12.61
CA TYR A 32 -9.05 -2.27 -13.15
C TYR A 32 -8.62 -0.93 -13.76
N GLU A 33 -7.76 -0.16 -13.09
CA GLU A 33 -7.22 1.09 -13.62
C GLU A 33 -6.42 0.86 -14.89
N ARG A 34 -5.51 -0.11 -14.92
CA ARG A 34 -4.71 -0.46 -16.11
C ARG A 34 -5.56 -0.83 -17.31
N ARG A 35 -6.66 -1.58 -17.11
CA ARG A 35 -7.60 -1.93 -18.19
C ARG A 35 -8.30 -0.73 -18.81
N LYS A 36 -8.58 0.34 -18.06
CA LYS A 36 -9.14 1.59 -18.64
C LYS A 36 -8.22 2.21 -19.68
N TYR A 37 -6.91 1.96 -19.56
CA TYR A 37 -5.87 2.42 -20.49
C TYR A 37 -5.42 1.34 -21.48
N ARG A 38 -6.18 0.22 -21.60
CA ARG A 38 -5.87 -0.91 -22.49
C ARG A 38 -4.51 -1.56 -22.19
N LEU A 39 -4.06 -1.50 -20.94
CA LEU A 39 -2.84 -2.16 -20.47
C LEU A 39 -3.16 -3.53 -19.84
N ASN A 40 -2.21 -4.46 -19.96
CA ASN A 40 -2.28 -5.75 -19.31
C ASN A 40 -2.27 -5.60 -17.79
N SER A 41 -2.98 -6.49 -17.08
CA SER A 41 -2.85 -6.58 -15.62
C SER A 41 -1.45 -7.05 -15.26
N LEU A 42 -0.93 -6.58 -14.13
CA LEU A 42 0.38 -6.98 -13.62
C LEU A 42 0.26 -8.39 -13.00
N GLN A 43 1.30 -9.21 -13.09
CA GLN A 43 1.37 -10.47 -12.37
C GLN A 43 1.77 -10.19 -10.93
N PHE A 44 1.11 -10.84 -9.97
CA PHE A 44 1.50 -10.69 -8.58
C PHE A 44 2.78 -11.50 -8.31
N ASP A 45 3.85 -10.84 -7.90
CA ASP A 45 5.13 -11.43 -7.55
C ASP A 45 5.30 -11.46 -6.02
N SER A 46 5.42 -12.67 -5.46
CA SER A 46 5.51 -12.84 -4.01
C SER A 46 6.81 -12.30 -3.41
N GLN A 47 7.95 -12.43 -4.12
CA GLN A 47 9.24 -11.94 -3.62
C GLN A 47 9.25 -10.39 -3.65
N LEU A 48 8.68 -9.80 -4.71
CA LEU A 48 8.49 -8.36 -4.80
C LEU A 48 7.55 -7.83 -3.71
N ALA A 49 6.50 -8.59 -3.38
CA ALA A 49 5.57 -8.28 -2.30
C ALA A 49 6.23 -8.37 -0.92
N ASP A 50 7.14 -9.34 -0.70
CA ASP A 50 7.91 -9.44 0.54
C ASP A 50 8.86 -8.25 0.72
N ILE A 51 9.50 -7.78 -0.34
CA ILE A 51 10.32 -6.55 -0.33
C ILE A 51 9.45 -5.33 0.02
N ALA A 52 8.30 -5.20 -0.63
CA ALA A 52 7.35 -4.12 -0.36
C ALA A 52 6.87 -4.14 1.10
N ARG A 53 6.55 -5.34 1.63
CA ARG A 53 6.08 -5.52 3.00
C ARG A 53 7.17 -5.23 4.02
N GLY A 54 8.41 -5.58 3.70
CA GLY A 54 9.59 -5.19 4.49
C GLY A 54 9.67 -3.69 4.66
N HIS A 55 9.52 -2.92 3.58
CA HIS A 55 9.55 -1.46 3.64
C HIS A 55 8.36 -0.85 4.39
N SER A 56 7.15 -1.37 4.18
CA SER A 56 5.98 -0.95 4.96
C SER A 56 6.15 -1.21 6.45
N LYS A 57 6.68 -2.39 6.84
CA LYS A 57 7.00 -2.70 8.25
C LYS A 57 8.04 -1.77 8.82
N ASP A 58 9.02 -1.39 8.01
CA ASP A 58 10.09 -0.49 8.43
C ASP A 58 9.56 0.93 8.71
N MET A 59 8.78 1.48 7.77
CA MET A 59 8.06 2.75 7.92
C MET A 59 7.15 2.75 9.15
N ALA A 60 6.42 1.66 9.37
CA ALA A 60 5.56 1.48 10.53
C ALA A 60 6.38 1.38 11.84
N LYS A 61 7.45 0.59 11.89
CA LYS A 61 8.23 0.39 13.12
C LYS A 61 8.99 1.64 13.54
N ARG A 62 9.55 2.38 12.58
CA ARG A 62 10.43 3.53 12.81
C ARG A 62 9.76 4.88 12.61
N ASN A 63 8.44 4.89 12.41
CA ASN A 63 7.61 6.08 12.24
C ASN A 63 8.16 7.09 11.22
N PHE A 64 8.50 6.61 10.02
CA PHE A 64 8.86 7.47 8.89
C PHE A 64 7.97 7.14 7.69
N PHE A 65 7.93 8.03 6.70
CA PHE A 65 7.20 7.83 5.45
C PHE A 65 8.00 8.39 4.28
N ALA A 66 8.80 7.53 3.65
CA ALA A 66 9.68 7.90 2.55
C ALA A 66 10.03 6.68 1.69
N HIS A 67 10.41 6.92 0.43
CA HIS A 67 10.91 5.87 -0.46
C HIS A 67 12.27 5.32 -0.02
N HIS A 68 13.10 6.17 0.58
CA HIS A 68 14.39 5.80 1.12
C HIS A 68 14.25 5.42 2.58
N THR A 69 14.98 4.39 3.02
CA THR A 69 15.12 4.14 4.45
C THR A 69 15.92 5.27 5.11
N PRO A 70 15.88 5.42 6.45
CA PRO A 70 16.77 6.32 7.20
C PRO A 70 18.27 6.15 6.87
N GLU A 71 18.69 4.95 6.46
CA GLU A 71 20.05 4.66 5.97
C GLU A 71 20.28 5.07 4.51
N GLY A 72 19.30 5.67 3.85
CA GLY A 72 19.35 6.08 2.45
C GLY A 72 19.11 4.96 1.44
N LYS A 73 18.67 3.76 1.85
CA LYS A 73 18.46 2.64 0.93
C LYS A 73 17.25 2.87 0.03
N THR A 74 17.47 2.83 -1.28
CA THR A 74 16.45 2.96 -2.33
C THR A 74 15.60 1.68 -2.46
N PRO A 75 14.45 1.71 -3.17
CA PRO A 75 13.74 0.50 -3.54
C PRO A 75 14.62 -0.51 -4.29
N ALA A 76 15.52 -0.02 -5.16
CA ALA A 76 16.47 -0.87 -5.88
C ALA A 76 17.46 -1.56 -4.93
N ASP A 77 18.00 -0.85 -3.93
CA ASP A 77 18.90 -1.44 -2.92
C ASP A 77 18.19 -2.52 -2.12
N ARG A 78 16.92 -2.29 -1.75
CA ARG A 78 16.10 -3.30 -1.05
C ARG A 78 15.86 -4.54 -1.92
N GLY A 79 15.65 -4.35 -3.23
CA GLY A 79 15.58 -5.45 -4.20
C GLY A 79 16.88 -6.26 -4.27
N ILE A 80 18.02 -5.57 -4.44
CA ILE A 80 19.34 -6.20 -4.51
C ILE A 80 19.65 -6.98 -3.22
N ALA A 81 19.38 -6.41 -2.05
CA ALA A 81 19.58 -7.09 -0.77
C ALA A 81 18.73 -8.36 -0.61
N ALA A 82 17.58 -8.42 -1.29
CA ALA A 82 16.71 -9.59 -1.35
C ALA A 82 17.00 -10.52 -2.54
N ASN A 83 18.11 -10.30 -3.26
CA ASN A 83 18.48 -11.01 -4.50
C ASN A 83 17.42 -10.91 -5.61
N TYR A 84 16.60 -9.86 -5.60
CA TYR A 84 15.59 -9.58 -6.62
C TYR A 84 16.13 -8.62 -7.68
N HIS A 85 16.15 -9.07 -8.92
CA HIS A 85 16.70 -8.32 -10.04
C HIS A 85 15.60 -7.95 -11.03
N CYS A 86 15.15 -6.70 -10.96
CA CYS A 86 14.28 -6.16 -11.98
C CYS A 86 15.08 -5.59 -13.15
N ARG A 87 14.82 -6.10 -14.35
CA ARG A 87 15.35 -5.57 -15.61
C ARG A 87 14.22 -5.46 -16.62
N LYS A 88 14.09 -4.28 -17.26
CA LYS A 88 13.17 -4.07 -18.39
C LYS A 88 13.94 -3.60 -19.61
N ASP A 89 13.83 -4.36 -20.68
CA ASP A 89 14.49 -4.09 -21.96
C ASP A 89 13.55 -3.28 -22.88
N TYR A 90 14.10 -2.21 -23.48
CA TYR A 90 13.41 -1.30 -24.40
C TYR A 90 14.06 -1.34 -25.80
N GLY A 91 14.69 -2.45 -26.15
CA GLY A 91 15.47 -2.63 -27.37
C GLY A 91 16.85 -1.99 -27.28
N ASN A 92 16.93 -0.66 -27.38
CA ASN A 92 18.19 0.09 -27.45
C ASN A 92 18.79 0.43 -26.08
N TYR A 93 18.00 0.31 -25.01
CA TYR A 93 18.44 0.51 -23.64
C TYR A 93 17.61 -0.39 -22.71
N TYR A 94 18.06 -0.50 -21.46
CA TYR A 94 17.32 -1.21 -20.42
C TYR A 94 17.27 -0.38 -19.14
N THR A 95 16.25 -0.59 -18.33
CA THR A 95 16.19 -0.09 -16.95
C THR A 95 16.46 -1.22 -15.98
N LYS A 96 17.07 -0.87 -14.84
CA LYS A 96 17.25 -1.77 -13.70
C LYS A 96 16.64 -1.14 -12.45
N GLY A 97 16.16 -2.01 -11.56
CA GLY A 97 15.66 -1.60 -10.26
C GLY A 97 14.13 -1.54 -10.20
N ILE A 98 13.65 -1.43 -8.97
CA ILE A 98 12.24 -1.45 -8.62
C ILE A 98 11.70 -0.01 -8.64
N SER A 99 10.52 0.19 -9.23
CA SER A 99 9.74 1.42 -9.02
C SER A 99 8.75 1.23 -7.89
N GLU A 100 8.46 2.28 -7.14
CA GLU A 100 7.68 2.19 -5.91
C GLU A 100 6.60 3.27 -5.82
N ASN A 101 5.41 2.87 -5.38
CA ASN A 101 4.39 3.75 -4.81
C ASN A 101 4.28 3.45 -3.30
N ILE A 102 4.14 4.50 -2.49
CA ILE A 102 3.88 4.37 -1.05
C ILE A 102 2.60 5.11 -0.67
N PHE A 103 1.89 4.60 0.34
CA PHE A 103 0.70 5.20 0.90
C PHE A 103 0.69 5.02 2.42
N LYS A 104 0.31 6.08 3.14
CA LYS A 104 0.10 6.08 4.58
C LYS A 104 -1.26 6.69 4.88
N SER A 105 -1.99 6.09 5.81
CA SER A 105 -3.23 6.67 6.34
C SER A 105 -3.48 6.17 7.77
N HIS A 106 -4.50 6.72 8.40
CA HIS A 106 -5.07 6.12 9.60
C HIS A 106 -5.89 4.89 9.23
N LEU A 107 -6.18 4.04 10.21
CA LEU A 107 -7.09 2.91 10.11
C LEU A 107 -8.57 3.33 10.27
N TYR A 108 -8.84 4.60 10.57
CA TYR A 108 -10.18 5.15 10.79
C TYR A 108 -10.43 6.37 9.89
N SER A 109 -11.70 6.62 9.57
CA SER A 109 -12.13 7.75 8.75
C SER A 109 -12.26 9.03 9.59
N CYS A 110 -12.69 8.90 10.84
CA CYS A 110 -12.81 9.98 11.81
C CYS A 110 -12.67 9.47 13.24
N VAL A 111 -12.41 10.39 14.16
CA VAL A 111 -12.41 10.18 15.60
C VAL A 111 -13.36 11.20 16.24
N THR A 112 -14.21 10.75 17.16
CA THR A 112 -15.09 11.60 17.96
C THR A 112 -14.78 11.41 19.44
N TYR A 113 -14.82 12.48 20.23
CA TYR A 113 -14.56 12.42 21.67
C TYR A 113 -15.86 12.55 22.45
N TYR A 114 -16.09 11.64 23.41
CA TYR A 114 -17.18 11.73 24.37
C TYR A 114 -16.60 11.59 25.78
N ASN A 115 -16.75 12.61 26.61
CA ASN A 115 -16.19 12.68 27.97
C ASN A 115 -14.69 12.35 28.01
N GLY A 116 -13.93 12.86 27.04
CA GLY A 116 -12.48 12.61 26.92
C GLY A 116 -12.09 11.24 26.36
N VAL A 117 -13.05 10.35 26.11
CA VAL A 117 -12.79 9.02 25.52
C VAL A 117 -12.91 9.10 23.99
N PRO A 118 -11.89 8.64 23.22
CA PRO A 118 -11.96 8.61 21.77
C PRO A 118 -12.82 7.44 21.26
N TYR A 119 -13.59 7.70 20.21
CA TYR A 119 -14.39 6.73 19.46
C TYR A 119 -14.02 6.82 17.99
N TYR A 120 -13.62 5.69 17.42
CA TYR A 120 -13.10 5.63 16.06
C TYR A 120 -14.15 5.07 15.09
N ASP A 121 -14.27 5.69 13.91
CA ASP A 121 -15.00 5.10 12.79
C ASP A 121 -14.01 4.31 11.92
N TRP A 122 -13.79 3.05 12.28
CA TRP A 122 -12.80 2.19 11.62
C TRP A 122 -13.13 1.96 10.15
N MET A 123 -12.12 2.10 9.30
CA MET A 123 -12.27 1.86 7.87
C MET A 123 -12.23 0.37 7.54
N THR A 124 -13.01 -0.02 6.54
CA THR A 124 -12.94 -1.36 5.94
C THR A 124 -11.70 -1.47 5.06
N GLN A 125 -11.26 -2.71 4.77
CA GLN A 125 -10.21 -2.97 3.79
C GLN A 125 -10.55 -2.37 2.42
N ASP A 126 -11.82 -2.41 2.03
CA ASP A 126 -12.28 -1.87 0.74
C ASP A 126 -12.13 -0.35 0.70
N LYS A 127 -12.44 0.35 1.80
CA LYS A 127 -12.24 1.80 1.88
C LYS A 127 -10.76 2.17 1.82
N LEU A 128 -9.90 1.44 2.54
CA LEU A 128 -8.45 1.64 2.52
C LEU A 128 -7.85 1.39 1.13
N ALA A 129 -8.23 0.30 0.47
CA ALA A 129 -7.76 -0.02 -0.89
C ALA A 129 -8.15 1.09 -1.89
N ASN A 130 -9.39 1.57 -1.83
CA ASN A 130 -9.85 2.68 -2.67
C ASN A 130 -9.09 3.98 -2.38
N LEU A 131 -8.83 4.31 -1.11
CA LEU A 131 -8.06 5.50 -0.77
C LEU A 131 -6.63 5.43 -1.32
N ALA A 132 -5.97 4.28 -1.19
CA ALA A 132 -4.62 4.07 -1.71
C ALA A 132 -4.57 4.22 -3.23
N VAL A 133 -5.41 3.46 -3.96
CA VAL A 133 -5.39 3.46 -5.43
C VAL A 133 -5.85 4.81 -6.01
N ASN A 134 -6.90 5.43 -5.47
CA ASN A 134 -7.34 6.74 -5.93
C ASN A 134 -6.29 7.82 -5.65
N GLY A 135 -5.62 7.75 -4.48
CA GLY A 135 -4.53 8.65 -4.13
C GLY A 135 -3.36 8.53 -5.09
N TRP A 136 -2.96 7.31 -5.45
CA TRP A 136 -1.92 7.08 -6.45
C TRP A 136 -2.35 7.53 -7.85
N MET A 137 -3.57 7.22 -8.31
CA MET A 137 -4.05 7.64 -9.63
C MET A 137 -4.23 9.15 -9.77
N SER A 138 -4.45 9.87 -8.66
CA SER A 138 -4.53 11.33 -8.64
C SER A 138 -3.16 12.01 -8.63
N SER A 139 -2.10 11.29 -8.26
CA SER A 139 -0.71 11.80 -8.28
C SER A 139 -0.04 11.47 -9.62
N PRO A 140 0.47 12.47 -10.38
CA PRO A 140 1.12 12.21 -11.66
C PRO A 140 2.28 11.19 -11.59
N GLY A 141 3.11 11.28 -10.55
CA GLY A 141 4.25 10.37 -10.35
C GLY A 141 3.80 8.93 -10.07
N HIS A 142 2.86 8.75 -9.13
CA HIS A 142 2.39 7.41 -8.77
C HIS A 142 1.57 6.76 -9.90
N ARG A 143 0.72 7.56 -10.56
CA ARG A 143 -0.04 7.13 -11.74
C ARG A 143 0.88 6.68 -12.87
N LYS A 144 2.00 7.37 -13.09
CA LYS A 144 2.98 6.96 -14.11
C LYS A 144 3.48 5.54 -13.86
N ASN A 145 3.79 5.19 -12.61
CA ASN A 145 4.21 3.81 -12.28
C ASN A 145 3.11 2.80 -12.63
N ILE A 146 1.87 3.05 -12.20
CA ILE A 146 0.71 2.17 -12.46
C ILE A 146 0.47 1.98 -13.96
N LEU A 147 0.65 3.02 -14.77
CA LEU A 147 0.37 3.01 -16.21
C LEU A 147 1.59 2.78 -17.09
N THR A 148 2.75 2.43 -16.52
CA THR A 148 3.92 2.06 -17.32
C THR A 148 3.67 0.71 -17.98
N ALA A 149 3.66 0.72 -19.33
CA ALA A 149 3.24 -0.42 -20.14
C ALA A 149 4.25 -1.59 -20.12
N THR A 150 5.52 -1.30 -19.85
CA THR A 150 6.60 -2.28 -19.78
C THR A 150 6.70 -3.01 -18.45
N TYR A 151 5.97 -2.55 -17.41
CA TYR A 151 5.83 -3.30 -16.17
C TYR A 151 4.83 -4.44 -16.36
N ASP A 152 5.21 -5.62 -15.86
CA ASP A 152 4.45 -6.87 -16.01
C ASP A 152 4.29 -7.62 -14.67
N GLN A 153 4.93 -7.16 -13.60
CA GLN A 153 4.91 -7.68 -12.25
C GLN A 153 4.63 -6.56 -11.23
N GLU A 154 3.94 -6.91 -10.15
CA GLU A 154 3.83 -6.07 -8.97
C GLU A 154 3.90 -6.87 -7.68
N GLY A 155 4.40 -6.22 -6.64
CA GLY A 155 4.36 -6.72 -5.28
C GLY A 155 3.73 -5.68 -4.37
N ILE A 156 2.68 -6.04 -3.64
CA ILE A 156 2.01 -5.16 -2.69
C ILE A 156 2.27 -5.69 -1.29
N GLY A 157 2.78 -4.82 -0.43
CA GLY A 157 3.05 -5.12 0.97
C GLY A 157 2.38 -4.12 1.88
N VAL A 158 1.74 -4.63 2.93
CA VAL A 158 1.06 -3.80 3.93
C VAL A 158 1.62 -4.06 5.33
N ALA A 159 1.73 -3.00 6.13
CA ALA A 159 1.97 -3.07 7.56
C ALA A 159 1.05 -2.12 8.34
N VAL A 160 0.75 -2.47 9.58
CA VAL A 160 -0.03 -1.63 10.50
C VAL A 160 0.78 -1.28 11.72
N ALA A 161 0.65 -0.04 12.18
CA ALA A 161 1.13 0.43 13.47
C ALA A 161 -0.10 0.64 14.37
N LEU A 162 -0.48 -0.39 15.13
CA LEU A 162 -1.72 -0.43 15.91
C LEU A 162 -1.72 0.62 17.03
N GLU A 163 -0.56 0.89 17.62
CA GLU A 163 -0.36 1.90 18.64
C GLU A 163 -0.60 3.33 18.15
N ARG A 164 -0.47 3.57 16.84
CA ARG A 164 -0.79 4.85 16.19
C ARG A 164 -2.06 4.80 15.35
N ASN A 165 -2.70 3.63 15.25
CA ASN A 165 -3.82 3.36 14.35
C ASN A 165 -3.49 3.76 12.90
N GLU A 166 -2.30 3.43 12.42
CA GLU A 166 -1.83 3.77 11.07
C GLU A 166 -1.65 2.51 10.21
N VAL A 167 -1.81 2.68 8.90
CA VAL A 167 -1.50 1.68 7.89
C VAL A 167 -0.50 2.26 6.89
N TYR A 168 0.44 1.42 6.50
CA TYR A 168 1.49 1.68 5.54
C TYR A 168 1.38 0.66 4.42
N ILE A 169 1.39 1.14 3.18
CA ILE A 169 1.22 0.34 1.99
C ILE A 169 2.32 0.70 1.01
N THR A 170 3.02 -0.31 0.53
CA THR A 170 4.03 -0.20 -0.51
C THR A 170 3.58 -1.04 -1.70
N GLN A 171 3.63 -0.47 -2.91
CA GLN A 171 3.45 -1.18 -4.16
C GLN A 171 4.73 -1.04 -4.98
N ASN A 172 5.39 -2.16 -5.21
CA ASN A 172 6.59 -2.25 -6.02
C ASN A 172 6.24 -2.77 -7.41
N PHE A 173 6.92 -2.24 -8.42
CA PHE A 173 6.78 -2.64 -9.81
C PHE A 173 8.08 -3.19 -10.34
N CYS A 174 7.94 -4.29 -11.07
CA CYS A 174 8.88 -4.68 -12.09
C CYS A 174 8.09 -4.81 -13.39
#